data_AF-A0A7Y6E2K0-F1
#
_entry.id   AF-A0A7Y6E2K0-F1
#
_cell.length_a   1.000
_cell.length_b   1.000
_cell.length_c   1.000
_cell.angle_alpha   90.00
_cell.angle_beta   90.00
_cell.angle_gamma   90.00
#
_symmetry.space_group_name_H-M   'P 1'
#
loop_
_entity.id
_entity.type
_entity.pdbx_description
1 polymer ?
#
loop_
_entity_poly.entity_id
_entity_poly.type
_entity_poly.pdbx_seq_one_letter_code
_entity_poly.pdbx_strand_id
1 'polypeptide(L)'
;CPARPVKAARLADVGVILATTVDPTGFPAGVRAGIGAAEDLGRSWREARIALRFAGPREPVVQYADLGALALLAEVPQDALRDNADVAAIVRLADHPDDVRTLDAYCATGSLRRAADLLHLHHTSVSRRLDQIGKTLGIDLTHPAGLTRATLALGSWRLLDS
;
A
#
# COMPACT_ATOMS: atom_id res chain seq x y z
N CYS A 1 -1.46 9.47 29.21
CA CYS A 1 -0.22 9.57 30.01
C CYS A 1 0.23 11.03 30.10
N PRO A 2 0.39 11.60 31.29
CA PRO A 2 0.81 13.00 31.45
C PRO A 2 2.19 13.33 30.83
N ALA A 3 3.03 12.31 30.58
CA ALA A 3 4.33 12.44 29.90
C ALA A 3 4.28 12.27 28.37
N ARG A 4 3.11 12.00 27.77
CA ARG A 4 2.93 11.79 26.33
C ARG A 4 1.69 12.56 25.87
N PRO A 5 1.80 13.87 25.61
CA PRO A 5 0.66 14.66 25.20
C PRO A 5 0.12 14.13 23.87
N VAL A 6 -1.20 13.96 23.82
CA VAL A 6 -1.94 13.59 22.62
C VAL A 6 -3.02 14.62 22.40
N LYS A 7 -3.12 15.14 21.19
CA LYS A 7 -4.25 15.96 20.73
C LYS A 7 -4.92 15.25 19.56
N ALA A 8 -6.24 15.24 19.57
CA ALA A 8 -7.01 14.68 18.47
C ALA A 8 -7.99 15.74 17.96
N ALA A 9 -8.19 15.76 16.66
CA ALA A 9 -9.17 16.61 15.99
C ALA A 9 -9.74 15.88 14.77
N ARG A 10 -10.92 16.31 14.32
CA ARG A 10 -11.45 15.89 13.02
C ARG A 10 -11.18 16.99 12.00
N LEU A 11 -10.62 16.63 10.86
CA LEU A 11 -10.40 17.55 9.75
C LEU A 11 -11.09 16.98 8.52
N ALA A 12 -12.21 17.58 8.12
CA ALA A 12 -13.10 17.05 7.09
C ALA A 12 -13.52 15.59 7.38
N ASP A 13 -13.17 14.68 6.49
CA ASP A 13 -13.49 13.25 6.53
C ASP A 13 -12.47 12.41 7.30
N VAL A 14 -11.32 12.98 7.70
CA VAL A 14 -10.24 12.27 8.40
C VAL A 14 -10.09 12.69 9.87
N GLY A 15 -9.73 11.73 10.71
CA GLY A 15 -9.26 11.98 12.08
C GLY A 15 -7.77 12.31 12.09
N VAL A 16 -7.36 13.29 12.87
CA VAL A 16 -5.96 13.70 13.06
C VAL A 16 -5.58 13.47 14.50
N ILE A 17 -4.46 12.78 14.71
CA ILE A 17 -3.88 12.53 16.03
C ILE A 17 -2.46 13.11 16.01
N LEU A 18 -2.17 14.01 16.94
CA LEU A 18 -0.83 14.50 17.22
C LEU A 18 -0.38 13.89 18.54
N ALA A 19 0.69 13.11 18.51
CA ALA A 19 1.24 12.44 19.67
C ALA A 19 2.76 12.49 19.64
N THR A 20 3.41 12.55 20.80
CA THR A 20 4.88 12.45 20.91
C THR A 20 5.41 11.06 20.56
N THR A 21 4.55 10.04 20.65
CA THR A 21 4.86 8.66 20.28
C THR A 21 3.58 8.02 19.75
N VAL A 22 3.68 7.30 18.64
CA VAL A 22 2.59 6.51 18.07
C VAL A 22 3.03 5.06 18.05
N ASP A 23 2.19 4.17 18.59
CA ASP A 23 2.33 2.74 18.40
C ASP A 23 1.47 2.33 17.20
N PRO A 24 2.06 1.94 16.05
CA PRO A 24 1.31 1.56 14.86
C PRO A 24 0.38 0.37 15.09
N THR A 25 0.64 -0.47 16.09
CA THR A 25 -0.20 -1.63 16.43
C THR A 25 -1.39 -1.27 17.32
N GLY A 26 -1.40 -0.06 17.87
CA GLY A 26 -2.48 0.43 18.74
C GLY A 26 -3.73 0.93 18.01
N PHE A 27 -3.75 0.91 16.67
CA PHE A 27 -4.92 1.32 15.90
C PHE A 27 -6.00 0.23 15.91
N PRO A 28 -7.29 0.59 16.08
CA PRO A 28 -8.38 -0.38 16.02
C PRO A 28 -8.45 -1.11 14.68
N ALA A 29 -8.94 -2.35 14.70
CA ALA A 29 -9.17 -3.12 13.48
C ALA A 29 -10.09 -2.35 12.50
N GLY A 30 -9.72 -2.34 11.22
CA GLY A 30 -10.46 -1.65 10.15
C GLY A 30 -10.13 -0.17 10.00
N VAL A 31 -9.33 0.43 10.90
CA VAL A 31 -8.85 1.81 10.74
C VAL A 31 -7.68 1.84 9.77
N ARG A 32 -7.78 2.72 8.75
CA ARG A 32 -6.64 3.09 7.91
C ARG A 32 -5.97 4.32 8.49
N ALA A 33 -4.64 4.31 8.59
CA ALA A 33 -3.87 5.43 9.11
C ALA A 33 -2.56 5.61 8.34
N GLY A 34 -2.19 6.86 8.14
CA GLY A 34 -0.85 7.24 7.70
C GLY A 34 -0.13 7.97 8.82
N ILE A 35 1.15 7.64 9.03
CA ILE A 35 1.97 8.22 10.10
C ILE A 35 3.11 9.02 9.46
N GLY A 36 3.15 10.32 9.72
CA GLY A 36 4.28 11.20 9.44
C GLY A 36 5.15 11.39 10.68
N ALA A 37 6.43 11.67 10.48
CA ALA A 37 7.40 11.76 11.58
C ALA A 37 8.30 13.00 11.52
N ALA A 38 8.11 13.90 10.54
CA ALA A 38 8.83 15.16 10.50
C ALA A 38 8.59 16.04 11.75
N GLU A 39 9.61 16.78 12.15
CA GLU A 39 9.53 17.73 13.27
C GLU A 39 8.59 18.91 12.98
N ASP A 40 8.60 19.40 11.74
CA ASP A 40 7.66 20.42 11.28
C ASP A 40 6.26 19.81 11.13
N LEU A 41 5.29 20.39 11.85
CA LEU A 41 3.91 19.90 11.89
C LEU A 41 3.27 19.89 10.49
N GLY A 42 3.54 20.92 9.68
CA GLY A 42 3.00 21.03 8.33
C GLY A 42 3.54 19.93 7.42
N ARG A 43 4.83 19.60 7.53
CA ARG A 43 5.47 18.50 6.82
C ARG A 43 4.98 17.14 7.32
N SER A 44 4.93 16.92 8.62
CA SER A 44 4.44 15.66 9.21
C SER A 44 3.00 15.38 8.79
N TRP A 45 2.17 16.42 8.73
CA TRP A 45 0.83 16.33 8.18
C TRP A 45 0.81 15.88 6.70
N ARG A 46 1.65 16.47 5.84
CA ARG A 46 1.76 16.05 4.43
C ARG A 46 2.23 14.60 4.31
N GLU A 47 3.24 14.21 5.08
CA GLU A 47 3.78 12.85 5.14
C GLU A 47 2.69 11.83 5.56
N ALA A 48 1.96 12.11 6.64
CA ALA A 48 0.86 11.30 7.12
C ALA A 48 -0.23 11.13 6.06
N ARG A 49 -0.59 12.21 5.33
CA ARG A 49 -1.57 12.13 4.24
C ARG A 49 -1.08 11.29 3.06
N ILE A 50 0.19 11.41 2.68
CA ILE A 50 0.77 10.56 1.62
C ILE A 50 0.74 9.10 2.06
N ALA A 51 1.19 8.81 3.28
CA ALA A 51 1.17 7.45 3.83
C ALA A 51 -0.23 6.85 3.90
N LEU A 52 -1.23 7.65 4.28
CA LEU A 52 -2.63 7.22 4.34
C LEU A 52 -3.15 6.75 2.98
N ARG A 53 -2.73 7.39 1.88
CA ARG A 53 -3.13 7.01 0.52
C ARG A 53 -2.54 5.66 0.07
N PHE A 54 -1.46 5.20 0.71
CA PHE A 54 -0.89 3.87 0.48
C PHE A 54 -1.48 2.79 1.39
N ALA A 55 -2.27 3.16 2.41
CA ALA A 55 -2.88 2.22 3.33
C ALA A 55 -3.91 1.33 2.60
N GLY A 56 -3.83 0.03 2.85
CA GLY A 56 -4.68 -0.98 2.22
C GLY A 56 -5.11 -2.08 3.18
N PRO A 57 -5.88 -3.08 2.73
CA PRO A 57 -6.40 -4.14 3.61
C PRO A 57 -5.32 -4.95 4.33
N ARG A 58 -4.18 -5.23 3.70
CA ARG A 58 -3.04 -5.96 4.30
C ARG A 58 -2.21 -5.08 5.23
N GLU A 59 -2.10 -3.79 4.88
CA GLU A 59 -1.24 -2.82 5.54
C GLU A 59 -2.06 -1.56 5.81
N PRO A 60 -2.94 -1.60 6.83
CA PRO A 60 -3.88 -0.53 7.10
C PRO A 60 -3.22 0.68 7.77
N VAL A 61 -2.08 0.48 8.42
CA VAL A 61 -1.28 1.55 9.04
C VAL A 61 0.05 1.63 8.32
N VAL A 62 0.32 2.74 7.65
CA VAL A 62 1.53 2.96 6.87
C VAL A 62 2.33 4.10 7.50
N GLN A 63 3.62 3.88 7.72
CA GLN A 63 4.54 4.94 8.10
C GLN A 63 5.19 5.54 6.86
N TYR A 64 5.20 6.86 6.77
CA TYR A 64 5.80 7.56 5.63
C TYR A 64 7.28 7.18 5.42
N ALA A 65 8.02 6.99 6.53
CA ALA A 65 9.43 6.62 6.49
C ALA A 65 9.68 5.25 5.80
N ASP A 66 8.71 4.35 5.85
CA ASP A 66 8.82 3.00 5.27
C ASP A 66 8.51 2.97 3.77
N LEU A 67 7.90 4.03 3.22
CA LEU A 67 7.57 4.12 1.79
C LEU A 67 8.81 4.30 0.90
N GLY A 68 9.85 4.97 1.41
CA GLY A 68 11.03 5.34 0.62
C GLY A 68 10.65 6.02 -0.70
N ALA A 69 11.16 5.49 -1.82
CA ALA A 69 10.91 6.04 -3.16
C ALA A 69 9.45 5.92 -3.62
N LEU A 70 8.63 5.03 -3.03
CA LEU A 70 7.21 4.93 -3.36
C LEU A 70 6.47 6.23 -3.04
N ALA A 71 6.90 6.98 -2.03
CA ALA A 71 6.29 8.26 -1.66
C ALA A 71 6.31 9.27 -2.83
N LEU A 72 7.31 9.21 -3.71
CA LEU A 72 7.42 10.09 -4.89
C LEU A 72 6.28 9.85 -5.89
N LEU A 73 5.71 8.65 -5.95
CA LEU A 73 4.56 8.36 -6.81
C LEU A 73 3.33 9.20 -6.43
N ALA A 74 3.23 9.63 -5.17
CA ALA A 74 2.13 10.47 -4.70
C ALA A 74 2.14 11.89 -5.29
N GLU A 75 3.27 12.31 -5.86
CA GLU A 75 3.46 13.60 -6.54
C GLU A 75 3.10 13.52 -8.04
N VAL A 76 3.00 12.30 -8.59
CA VAL A 76 2.63 12.10 -10.00
C VAL A 76 1.14 12.44 -10.18
N PRO A 77 0.77 13.25 -11.20
CA PRO A 77 -0.63 13.53 -11.50
C PRO A 77 -1.44 12.25 -11.71
N GLN A 78 -2.65 12.19 -11.14
CA GLN A 78 -3.49 10.98 -11.21
C GLN A 78 -3.79 10.55 -12.65
N ASP A 79 -3.97 11.49 -13.58
CA ASP A 79 -4.24 11.16 -14.98
C ASP A 79 -3.02 10.48 -15.65
N ALA A 80 -1.80 10.93 -15.32
CA ALA A 80 -0.59 10.26 -15.77
C ALA A 80 -0.44 8.85 -15.17
N LEU A 81 -0.89 8.63 -13.93
CA LEU A 81 -0.96 7.30 -13.35
C LEU A 81 -2.00 6.42 -14.07
N ARG A 82 -3.18 6.95 -14.39
CA ARG A 82 -4.25 6.22 -15.11
C ARG A 82 -3.82 5.83 -16.53
N ASP A 83 -3.08 6.69 -17.22
CA ASP A 83 -2.59 6.46 -18.58
C ASP A 83 -1.43 5.45 -18.64
N ASN A 84 -0.79 5.15 -17.51
CA ASN A 84 0.26 4.14 -17.47
C ASN A 84 -0.31 2.73 -17.67
N ALA A 85 0.28 1.96 -18.60
CA ALA A 85 -0.20 0.64 -18.98
C ALA A 85 -0.22 -0.37 -17.81
N ASP A 86 0.81 -0.34 -16.93
CA ASP A 86 0.90 -1.27 -15.80
C ASP A 86 -0.17 -0.94 -14.75
N VAL A 87 -0.37 0.35 -14.45
CA VAL A 87 -1.41 0.81 -13.52
C VAL A 87 -2.81 0.49 -14.06
N ALA A 88 -3.07 0.76 -15.34
CA ALA A 88 -4.33 0.40 -16.00
C ALA A 88 -4.58 -1.12 -15.96
N ALA A 89 -3.54 -1.94 -16.00
CA ALA A 89 -3.67 -3.39 -15.85
C ALA A 89 -4.06 -3.80 -14.41
N ILE A 90 -3.52 -3.13 -13.39
CA ILE A 90 -3.96 -3.31 -12.00
C ILE A 90 -5.42 -2.89 -11.82
N VAL A 91 -5.85 -1.78 -12.43
CA VAL A 91 -7.26 -1.35 -12.40
C VAL A 91 -8.19 -2.44 -12.92
N ARG A 92 -7.85 -3.10 -14.04
CA ARG A 92 -8.62 -4.26 -14.55
C ARG A 92 -8.54 -5.47 -13.62
N LEU A 93 -7.40 -5.70 -12.99
CA LEU A 93 -7.24 -6.79 -12.03
C LEU A 93 -8.10 -6.58 -10.77
N ALA A 94 -8.40 -5.33 -10.41
CA ALA A 94 -9.19 -4.99 -9.23
C ALA A 94 -10.63 -5.52 -9.25
N ASP A 95 -11.16 -5.88 -10.42
CA ASP A 95 -12.44 -6.60 -10.54
C ASP A 95 -12.40 -8.00 -9.88
N HIS A 96 -11.20 -8.51 -9.58
CA HIS A 96 -10.95 -9.78 -8.91
C HIS A 96 -10.14 -9.54 -7.62
N PRO A 97 -10.79 -9.22 -6.48
CA PRO A 97 -10.09 -8.85 -5.24
C PRO A 97 -9.12 -9.93 -4.74
N ASP A 98 -9.41 -11.21 -4.98
CA ASP A 98 -8.53 -12.34 -4.67
C ASP A 98 -7.19 -12.28 -5.41
N ASP A 99 -7.21 -11.82 -6.66
CA ASP A 99 -6.03 -11.72 -7.49
C ASP A 99 -5.16 -10.54 -7.06
N VAL A 100 -5.77 -9.40 -6.75
CA VAL A 100 -5.06 -8.26 -6.14
C VAL A 100 -4.44 -8.64 -4.79
N ARG A 101 -5.17 -9.36 -3.93
CA ARG A 101 -4.62 -9.88 -2.66
C ARG A 101 -3.45 -10.82 -2.88
N THR A 102 -3.52 -11.67 -3.90
CA THR A 102 -2.45 -12.61 -4.24
C THR A 102 -1.21 -11.88 -4.74
N LEU A 103 -1.40 -10.89 -5.63
CA LEU A 103 -0.33 -10.05 -6.13
C LEU A 103 0.33 -9.23 -5.02
N ASP A 104 -0.45 -8.59 -4.14
CA ASP A 104 0.08 -7.82 -3.01
C ASP A 104 0.92 -8.69 -2.07
N ALA A 105 0.43 -9.88 -1.71
CA ALA A 105 1.18 -10.82 -0.87
C ALA A 105 2.49 -11.28 -1.53
N TYR A 106 2.49 -11.49 -2.85
CA TYR A 106 3.69 -11.87 -3.58
C TYR A 106 4.69 -10.71 -3.72
N CYS A 107 4.23 -9.50 -4.06
CA CYS A 107 5.04 -8.28 -4.09
C CYS A 107 5.71 -7.99 -2.74
N ALA A 108 4.98 -8.16 -1.63
CA ALA A 108 5.49 -7.92 -0.28
C ALA A 108 6.55 -8.94 0.16
N THR A 109 6.48 -10.17 -0.34
CA THR A 109 7.35 -11.27 0.14
C THR A 109 8.45 -11.69 -0.83
N GLY A 110 8.28 -11.39 -2.12
CA GLY A 110 9.11 -11.90 -3.22
C GLY A 110 9.18 -13.44 -3.27
N SER A 111 8.25 -14.14 -2.61
CA SER A 111 8.35 -15.59 -2.40
C SER A 111 6.98 -16.23 -2.46
N LEU A 112 6.86 -17.20 -3.37
CA LEU A 112 5.61 -17.95 -3.57
C LEU A 112 5.21 -18.69 -2.30
N ARG A 113 6.18 -19.30 -1.60
CA ARG A 113 5.92 -20.01 -0.34
C ARG A 113 5.43 -19.07 0.75
N ARG A 114 6.10 -17.94 0.97
CA ARG A 114 5.68 -16.96 1.99
C ARG A 114 4.34 -16.32 1.64
N ALA A 115 4.08 -16.02 0.37
CA ALA A 115 2.78 -15.54 -0.08
C ALA A 115 1.67 -16.57 0.18
N ALA A 116 1.93 -17.85 -0.07
CA ALA A 116 1.01 -18.93 0.23
C ALA A 116 0.73 -19.07 1.74
N ASP A 117 1.77 -19.00 2.57
CA ASP A 117 1.65 -19.02 4.03
C ASP A 117 0.80 -17.83 4.53
N LEU A 118 1.05 -16.61 4.02
CA LEU A 118 0.30 -15.41 4.36
C LEU A 118 -1.17 -15.46 3.94
N LEU A 119 -1.46 -16.07 2.78
CA LEU A 119 -2.81 -16.19 2.26
C LEU A 119 -3.55 -17.42 2.82
N HIS A 120 -2.86 -18.27 3.59
CA HIS A 120 -3.35 -19.57 4.02
C HIS A 120 -3.82 -20.45 2.84
N LEU A 121 -3.09 -20.39 1.72
CA LEU A 121 -3.37 -21.15 0.50
C LEU A 121 -2.28 -22.19 0.25
N HIS A 122 -2.62 -23.19 -0.56
CA HIS A 122 -1.61 -24.11 -1.06
C HIS A 122 -0.71 -23.40 -2.07
N HIS A 123 0.60 -23.63 -1.97
CA HIS A 123 1.61 -23.00 -2.84
C HIS A 123 1.32 -23.20 -4.34
N THR A 124 0.84 -24.39 -4.75
CA THR A 124 0.46 -24.65 -6.15
C THR A 124 -0.71 -23.77 -6.62
N SER A 125 -1.67 -23.47 -5.74
CA SER A 125 -2.80 -22.58 -6.06
C SER A 125 -2.31 -21.15 -6.26
N VAL A 126 -1.41 -20.67 -5.40
CA VAL A 126 -0.78 -19.36 -5.53
C VAL A 126 0.05 -19.28 -6.82
N SER A 127 0.83 -20.31 -7.16
CA SER A 127 1.58 -20.38 -8.41
C SER A 127 0.70 -20.17 -9.63
N ARG A 128 -0.35 -20.99 -9.78
CA ARG A 128 -1.25 -20.92 -10.94
C ARG A 128 -1.95 -19.57 -11.04
N ARG A 129 -2.32 -19.00 -9.89
CA ARG A 129 -2.95 -17.68 -9.82
C ARG A 129 -1.97 -16.58 -10.24
N LEU A 130 -0.72 -16.61 -9.75
CA LEU A 130 0.33 -15.67 -10.18
C LEU A 130 0.65 -15.80 -11.67
N ASP A 131 0.66 -17.01 -12.23
CA ASP A 131 0.83 -17.21 -13.67
C ASP A 131 -0.29 -16.54 -14.48
N GLN A 132 -1.54 -16.64 -14.00
CA GLN A 132 -2.68 -15.99 -14.64
C GLN A 132 -2.64 -14.47 -14.47
N ILE A 133 -2.29 -13.98 -13.29
CA ILE A 133 -2.10 -12.55 -13.03
C ILE A 133 -1.02 -11.98 -13.94
N GLY A 134 0.14 -12.64 -14.05
CA GLY A 134 1.24 -12.21 -14.92
C GLY A 134 0.81 -12.07 -16.38
N LYS A 135 -0.01 -13.01 -16.89
CA LYS A 135 -0.61 -12.90 -18.24
C LYS A 135 -1.57 -11.71 -18.36
N THR A 136 -2.43 -11.48 -17.37
CA THR A 136 -3.35 -10.33 -17.35
C THR A 136 -2.61 -9.00 -17.32
N LEU A 137 -1.48 -8.94 -16.60
CA LEU A 137 -0.64 -7.74 -16.52
C LEU A 137 0.29 -7.57 -17.72
N GLY A 138 0.58 -8.65 -18.46
CA GLY A 138 1.65 -8.65 -19.46
C GLY A 138 3.05 -8.53 -18.83
N ILE A 139 3.21 -9.01 -17.59
CA ILE A 139 4.44 -8.91 -16.80
C ILE A 139 4.85 -10.31 -16.34
N ASP A 140 6.11 -10.67 -16.57
CA ASP A 140 6.71 -11.84 -15.92
C ASP A 140 7.03 -11.51 -14.46
N LEU A 141 6.15 -11.94 -13.55
CA LEU A 141 6.27 -11.70 -12.12
C LEU A 141 7.43 -12.49 -11.46
N THR A 142 7.95 -13.51 -12.14
CA THR A 142 9.07 -14.31 -11.60
C THR A 142 10.41 -13.62 -11.78
N HIS A 143 10.51 -12.68 -12.73
CA HIS A 143 11.70 -11.90 -12.98
C HIS A 143 11.75 -10.67 -12.03
N PRO A 144 12.91 -10.35 -11.41
CA PRO A 144 13.01 -9.22 -10.47
C PRO A 144 12.52 -7.88 -11.01
N ALA A 145 12.80 -7.58 -12.28
CA ALA A 145 12.32 -6.38 -12.95
C ALA A 145 10.79 -6.37 -13.11
N GLY A 146 10.18 -7.51 -13.40
CA GLY A 146 8.72 -7.62 -13.52
C GLY A 146 8.04 -7.48 -12.16
N LEU A 147 8.58 -8.13 -11.13
CA LEU A 147 8.10 -7.95 -9.75
C LEU A 147 8.18 -6.47 -9.31
N THR A 148 9.28 -5.78 -9.63
CA THR A 148 9.45 -4.35 -9.32
C THR A 148 8.39 -3.51 -10.02
N ARG A 149 8.15 -3.73 -11.32
CA ARG A 149 7.10 -3.04 -12.07
C ARG A 149 5.72 -3.27 -11.48
N ALA A 150 5.39 -4.51 -11.14
CA ALA A 150 4.12 -4.85 -10.52
C ALA A 150 3.94 -4.17 -9.14
N THR A 151 4.99 -4.12 -8.31
CA THR A 151 4.97 -3.42 -7.02
C THR A 151 4.74 -1.92 -7.20
N LEU A 152 5.41 -1.28 -8.17
CA LEU A 152 5.22 0.14 -8.48
C LEU A 152 3.80 0.41 -8.99
N ALA A 153 3.28 -0.44 -9.87
CA ALA A 153 1.93 -0.34 -10.42
C ALA A 153 0.86 -0.51 -9.34
N LEU A 154 1.03 -1.49 -8.44
CA LEU A 154 0.13 -1.71 -7.31
C LEU A 154 0.14 -0.52 -6.35
N GLY A 155 1.32 0.03 -6.04
CA GLY A 155 1.45 1.24 -5.22
C GLY A 155 0.78 2.45 -5.88
N SER A 156 0.99 2.64 -7.17
CA SER A 156 0.37 3.71 -7.96
C SER A 156 -1.15 3.59 -8.03
N TRP A 157 -1.67 2.37 -8.15
CA TRP A 157 -3.11 2.11 -8.15
C TRP A 157 -3.77 2.48 -6.81
N ARG A 158 -3.12 2.24 -5.66
CA ARG A 158 -3.64 2.67 -4.34
C ARG A 158 -3.83 4.19 -4.25
N LEU A 159 -2.99 4.96 -4.95
CA LEU A 159 -3.10 6.42 -5.03
C LEU A 159 -4.29 6.91 -5.87
N LEU A 160 -4.93 6.02 -6.62
CA LEU A 160 -6.17 6.25 -7.39
C LEU A 160 -7.42 5.76 -6.64
N ASP A 161 -7.28 4.75 -5.78
CA ASP A 161 -8.36 4.13 -4.97
C ASP A 161 -8.55 4.81 -3.59
N SER A 162 -7.74 5.82 -3.28
CA SER A 162 -7.73 6.54 -1.99
C SER A 162 -8.47 7.87 -2.00
#